data_AF-A0A7J2Z1T6-F1
#
_entry.id   AF-A0A7J2Z1T6-F1
#
_cell.length_a   1.000
_cell.length_b   1.000
_cell.length_c   1.000
_cell.angle_alpha   90.00
_cell.angle_beta   90.00
_cell.angle_gamma   90.00
#
_symmetry.space_group_name_H-M   'P 1'
#
loop_
_entity.id
_entity.type
_entity.pdbx_description
1 polymer ?
#
loop_
_entity_poly.entity_id
_entity_poly.type
_entity_poly.pdbx_seq_one_letter_code
_entity_poly.pdbx_strand_id
1 'polypeptide(L)'
;MKKNKEKKNEKKQEKNQAFNISIEQAHFKNKENKSFNTVYYYLTIMVIFVFLIVLTPILQMQNSDSWKPLFSFFSFFCHQKFERSLCLNQNYQLGNCDVASNFIYQFPVCSRDISFYLAMLIGGFLVVVLKKKDETKIPDIIWLILFITPMAVDGLTQLFGLRESTNEIRIVTGSIAGIIIPFYMIPIINRLISVGERNKRKKAD
;
A
#
# COMPACT_ATOMS: atom_id res chain seq x y z
N MET A 1 -2.21 -57.19 -38.19
CA MET A 1 -3.11 -56.78 -37.07
C MET A 1 -2.40 -56.12 -35.89
N LYS A 2 -1.27 -56.64 -35.37
CA LYS A 2 -0.53 -56.04 -34.22
C LYS A 2 -0.03 -54.60 -34.45
N LYS A 3 0.63 -54.32 -35.59
CA LYS A 3 1.12 -52.97 -35.96
C LYS A 3 0.03 -51.88 -36.00
N ASN A 4 -1.22 -52.22 -36.33
CA ASN A 4 -2.33 -51.27 -36.32
C ASN A 4 -2.87 -50.99 -34.92
N LYS A 5 -2.72 -51.92 -33.96
CA LYS A 5 -3.06 -51.70 -32.56
C LYS A 5 -2.02 -50.82 -31.86
N GLU A 6 -0.73 -51.05 -32.12
CA GLU A 6 0.38 -50.24 -31.58
C GLU A 6 0.28 -48.78 -32.02
N LYS A 7 0.13 -48.51 -33.33
CA LYS A 7 -0.07 -47.15 -33.85
C LYS A 7 -1.31 -46.44 -33.29
N LYS A 8 -2.35 -47.21 -32.93
CA LYS A 8 -3.58 -46.66 -32.33
C LYS A 8 -3.40 -46.32 -30.85
N ASN A 9 -2.55 -47.07 -30.15
CA ASN A 9 -2.18 -46.80 -28.76
C ASN A 9 -1.25 -45.59 -28.66
N GLU A 10 -0.25 -45.47 -29.54
CA GLU A 10 0.66 -44.30 -29.60
C GLU A 10 -0.11 -43.00 -29.83
N LYS A 11 -1.00 -42.96 -30.84
CA LYS A 11 -1.86 -41.79 -31.10
C LYS A 11 -2.78 -41.43 -29.93
N LYS A 12 -3.20 -42.42 -29.13
CA LYS A 12 -4.03 -42.19 -27.94
C LYS A 12 -3.19 -41.59 -26.80
N GLN A 13 -1.94 -42.03 -26.67
CA GLN A 13 -0.97 -41.50 -25.70
C GLN A 13 -0.62 -40.05 -26.01
N GLU A 14 -0.32 -39.72 -27.27
CA GLU A 14 -0.03 -38.34 -27.71
C GLU A 14 -1.20 -37.39 -27.45
N LYS A 15 -2.44 -37.82 -27.75
CA LYS A 15 -3.65 -37.02 -27.47
C LYS A 15 -3.85 -36.78 -25.97
N ASN A 16 -3.63 -37.79 -25.13
CA ASN A 16 -3.74 -37.65 -23.69
C ASN A 16 -2.65 -36.71 -23.13
N GLN A 17 -1.43 -36.79 -23.65
CA GLN A 17 -0.34 -35.90 -23.26
C GLN A 17 -0.61 -34.45 -23.67
N ALA A 18 -1.09 -34.20 -24.89
CA ALA A 18 -1.47 -32.86 -25.34
C ALA A 18 -2.63 -32.29 -24.51
N PHE A 19 -3.64 -33.11 -24.16
CA PHE A 19 -4.74 -32.69 -23.30
C PHE A 19 -4.28 -32.32 -21.89
N ASN A 20 -3.39 -33.10 -21.28
CA ASN A 20 -2.83 -32.80 -19.97
C ASN A 20 -2.00 -31.52 -19.96
N ILE A 21 -1.19 -31.28 -21.00
CA ILE A 21 -0.44 -30.02 -21.17
C ILE A 21 -1.41 -28.84 -21.30
N SER A 22 -2.50 -29.00 -22.04
CA SER A 22 -3.55 -27.98 -22.20
C SER A 22 -4.21 -27.63 -20.86
N ILE A 23 -4.50 -28.65 -20.04
CA ILE A 23 -5.09 -28.50 -18.71
C ILE A 23 -4.10 -27.82 -17.76
N GLU A 24 -2.83 -28.23 -17.74
CA GLU A 24 -1.80 -27.56 -16.94
C GLU A 24 -1.61 -26.10 -17.36
N GLN A 25 -1.57 -25.82 -18.66
CA GLN A 25 -1.48 -24.46 -19.20
C GLN A 25 -2.71 -23.63 -18.82
N ALA A 26 -3.92 -24.19 -18.91
CA ALA A 26 -5.15 -23.53 -18.49
C ALA A 26 -5.18 -23.27 -16.98
N HIS A 27 -4.71 -24.23 -16.17
CA HIS A 27 -4.56 -24.05 -14.72
C HIS A 27 -3.52 -22.99 -14.36
N PHE A 28 -2.42 -22.91 -15.11
CA PHE A 28 -1.39 -21.89 -14.93
C PHE A 28 -1.92 -20.50 -15.32
N LYS A 29 -2.62 -20.38 -16.44
CA LYS A 29 -3.26 -19.13 -16.91
C LYS A 29 -4.34 -18.64 -15.94
N ASN A 30 -5.13 -19.55 -15.37
CA ASN A 30 -6.13 -19.24 -14.34
C ASN A 30 -5.49 -18.85 -13.00
N LYS A 31 -4.28 -19.37 -12.70
CA LYS A 31 -3.47 -18.97 -11.53
C LYS A 31 -2.86 -17.58 -11.71
N GLU A 32 -2.44 -17.22 -12.93
CA GLU A 32 -1.96 -15.89 -13.31
C GLU A 32 -3.07 -14.82 -13.19
N ASN A 33 -4.32 -15.18 -13.51
CA ASN A 33 -5.45 -14.26 -13.46
C ASN A 33 -5.90 -13.90 -12.02
N LYS A 34 -5.51 -14.71 -11.02
CA LYS A 34 -5.95 -14.54 -9.63
C LYS A 34 -5.00 -13.70 -8.77
N SER A 35 -3.75 -13.53 -9.20
CA SER A 35 -2.78 -12.64 -8.54
C SER A 35 -2.89 -11.18 -8.98
N PHE A 36 -3.81 -10.88 -9.90
CA PHE A 36 -3.90 -9.56 -10.52
C PHE A 36 -4.52 -8.49 -9.61
N ASN A 37 -5.20 -8.83 -8.51
CA ASN A 37 -6.03 -7.85 -7.78
C ASN A 37 -5.38 -7.20 -6.55
N THR A 38 -4.37 -7.79 -5.91
CA THR A 38 -3.86 -7.30 -4.62
C THR A 38 -3.34 -5.87 -4.71
N VAL A 39 -2.49 -5.58 -5.71
CA VAL A 39 -1.91 -4.24 -5.88
C VAL A 39 -2.98 -3.20 -6.20
N TYR A 40 -4.00 -3.55 -6.99
CA TYR A 40 -5.09 -2.64 -7.28
C TYR A 40 -6.00 -2.39 -6.08
N TYR A 41 -6.33 -3.42 -5.28
CA TYR A 41 -7.05 -3.21 -4.03
C TYR A 41 -6.26 -2.32 -3.08
N TYR A 42 -4.95 -2.57 -2.93
CA TYR A 42 -4.07 -1.72 -2.15
C TYR A 42 -4.11 -0.26 -2.64
N LEU A 43 -3.93 -0.03 -3.95
CA LEU A 43 -3.96 1.31 -4.52
C LEU A 43 -5.32 1.98 -4.35
N THR A 44 -6.42 1.29 -4.60
CA THR A 44 -7.78 1.82 -4.42
C THR A 44 -8.01 2.25 -2.97
N ILE A 45 -7.64 1.40 -2.00
CA ILE A 45 -7.74 1.73 -0.58
C ILE A 45 -6.88 2.96 -0.24
N MET A 46 -5.63 3.00 -0.71
CA MET A 46 -4.74 4.13 -0.45
C MET A 46 -5.21 5.43 -1.09
N VAL A 47 -5.75 5.40 -2.31
CA VAL A 47 -6.34 6.56 -2.99
C VAL A 47 -7.52 7.08 -2.19
N ILE A 48 -8.44 6.21 -1.76
CA ILE A 48 -9.58 6.59 -0.94
C ILE A 48 -9.09 7.20 0.38
N PHE A 49 -8.14 6.55 1.05
CA PHE A 49 -7.62 7.01 2.35
C PHE A 49 -6.94 8.39 2.25
N VAL A 50 -6.08 8.60 1.24
CA VAL A 50 -5.44 9.90 0.98
C VAL A 50 -6.46 10.95 0.57
N PHE A 51 -7.43 10.59 -0.28
CA PHE A 51 -8.50 11.50 -0.68
C PHE A 51 -9.27 12.01 0.54
N LEU A 52 -9.61 11.13 1.47
CA LEU A 52 -10.26 11.49 2.73
C LEU A 52 -9.40 12.43 3.59
N ILE A 53 -8.08 12.22 3.65
CA ILE A 53 -7.15 13.13 4.35
C ILE A 53 -7.22 14.54 3.74
N VAL A 54 -7.15 14.65 2.41
CA VAL A 54 -7.16 15.93 1.68
C VAL A 54 -8.54 16.60 1.70
N LEU A 55 -9.61 15.82 1.66
CA LEU A 55 -10.98 16.33 1.68
C LEU A 55 -11.32 17.05 3.00
N THR A 56 -10.75 16.62 4.12
CA THR A 56 -11.14 17.15 5.44
C THR A 56 -10.91 18.66 5.60
N PRO A 57 -9.73 19.25 5.32
CA PRO A 57 -9.55 20.70 5.41
C PRO A 57 -10.38 21.46 4.37
N ILE A 58 -10.69 20.87 3.21
CA ILE A 58 -11.57 21.48 2.20
C ILE A 58 -13.01 21.59 2.74
N LEU A 59 -13.49 20.57 3.45
CA LEU A 59 -14.81 20.62 4.09
C LEU A 59 -14.87 21.63 5.24
N GLN A 60 -13.76 21.83 5.97
CA GLN A 60 -13.68 22.88 6.99
C GLN A 60 -13.87 24.28 6.39
N MET A 61 -13.33 24.54 5.20
CA MET A 61 -13.46 25.82 4.50
C MET A 61 -14.90 26.16 4.10
N GLN A 62 -15.78 25.15 3.99
CA GLN A 62 -17.18 25.34 3.63
C GLN A 62 -18.06 25.77 4.81
N ASN A 63 -17.47 25.97 5.99
CA ASN A 63 -18.17 26.33 7.23
C ASN A 63 -19.32 25.37 7.58
N SER A 64 -19.18 24.10 7.18
CA SER A 64 -20.10 23.01 7.51
C SER A 64 -19.47 22.10 8.56
N ASP A 65 -20.29 21.42 9.36
CA ASP A 65 -19.80 20.48 10.38
C ASP A 65 -19.45 19.09 9.80
N SER A 66 -19.58 18.91 8.49
CA SER A 66 -19.38 17.64 7.80
C SER A 66 -17.93 17.11 7.88
N TRP A 67 -16.95 17.96 8.21
CA TRP A 67 -15.56 17.54 8.41
C TRP A 67 -15.34 16.83 9.76
N LYS A 68 -16.16 17.08 10.78
CA LYS A 68 -15.93 16.56 12.15
C LYS A 68 -15.89 15.03 12.24
N PRO A 69 -16.80 14.28 11.59
CA PRO A 69 -16.74 12.82 11.62
C PRO A 69 -15.48 12.28 10.94
N LEU A 70 -15.07 12.93 9.84
CA LEU A 70 -13.89 12.53 9.09
C LEU A 70 -12.62 12.79 9.90
N PHE A 71 -12.53 13.97 10.52
CA PHE A 71 -11.45 14.30 11.45
C PHE A 71 -11.44 13.30 12.61
N SER A 72 -12.57 13.03 13.26
CA SER A 72 -12.66 12.05 14.36
C SER A 72 -12.19 10.64 13.94
N PHE A 73 -12.54 10.18 12.73
CA PHE A 73 -12.06 8.90 12.21
C PHE A 73 -10.53 8.81 12.16
N PHE A 74 -9.83 9.87 11.79
CA PHE A 74 -8.37 9.87 11.74
C PHE A 74 -7.69 9.93 13.12
N SER A 75 -8.43 10.15 14.21
CA SER A 75 -7.89 10.10 15.57
C SER A 75 -7.37 8.70 15.96
N PHE A 76 -7.89 7.65 15.32
CA PHE A 76 -7.38 6.29 15.47
C PHE A 76 -5.95 6.10 14.93
N PHE A 77 -5.56 6.92 13.95
CA PHE A 77 -4.27 6.83 13.26
C PHE A 77 -3.29 7.93 13.68
N CYS A 78 -3.81 9.08 14.11
CA CYS A 78 -3.03 10.26 14.45
C CYS A 78 -3.56 10.95 15.71
N HIS A 79 -2.66 11.52 16.51
CA HIS A 79 -3.02 12.32 17.68
C HIS A 79 -3.49 13.75 17.35
N GLN A 80 -3.44 14.17 16.07
CA GLN A 80 -4.03 15.43 15.59
C GLN A 80 -3.54 16.71 16.28
N LYS A 81 -2.29 16.72 16.74
CA LYS A 81 -1.69 17.89 17.38
C LYS A 81 -1.52 19.03 16.38
N PHE A 82 -2.17 20.17 16.64
CA PHE A 82 -2.18 21.35 15.78
C PHE A 82 -0.77 21.79 15.35
N GLU A 83 0.16 21.95 16.29
CA GLU A 83 1.56 22.36 16.05
C GLU A 83 2.36 21.40 15.15
N ARG A 84 1.91 20.16 15.00
CA ARG A 84 2.59 19.11 14.22
C ARG A 84 1.88 18.83 12.90
N SER A 85 0.77 19.50 12.63
CA SER A 85 -0.03 19.34 11.42
C SER A 85 0.32 20.39 10.38
N LEU A 86 -0.03 20.07 9.14
CA LEU A 86 -0.14 21.07 8.07
C LEU A 86 -1.56 21.61 8.07
N CYS A 87 -1.71 22.85 7.61
CA CYS A 87 -2.98 23.54 7.47
C CYS A 87 -3.09 24.18 6.09
N LEU A 88 -4.33 24.37 5.64
CA LEU A 88 -4.65 25.26 4.53
C LEU A 88 -5.03 26.65 5.05
N ASN A 89 -4.77 27.67 4.23
CA ASN A 89 -5.39 28.97 4.39
C ASN A 89 -6.62 29.12 3.44
N GLN A 90 -7.30 30.27 3.48
CA GLN A 90 -8.46 30.56 2.63
C GLN A 90 -8.16 30.46 1.12
N ASN A 91 -6.89 30.63 0.73
CA ASN A 91 -6.43 30.61 -0.66
C ASN A 91 -5.93 29.21 -1.09
N TYR A 92 -6.24 28.16 -0.34
CA TYR A 92 -5.78 26.79 -0.59
C TYR A 92 -4.25 26.62 -0.57
N GLN A 93 -3.53 27.55 0.07
CA GLN A 93 -2.08 27.41 0.24
C GLN A 93 -1.80 26.48 1.41
N LEU A 94 -0.77 25.65 1.26
CA LEU A 94 -0.32 24.71 2.28
C LEU A 94 0.77 25.35 3.13
N GLY A 95 0.66 25.22 4.45
CA GLY A 95 1.67 25.72 5.38
C GLY A 95 1.61 25.01 6.72
N ASN A 96 2.49 25.44 7.62
CA ASN A 96 2.43 25.04 9.02
C ASN A 96 1.18 25.64 9.66
N CYS A 97 0.51 24.87 10.52
CA CYS A 97 -0.63 25.36 11.26
C CYS A 97 -0.22 26.50 12.20
N ASP A 98 -0.73 27.69 11.90
CA ASP A 98 -0.46 28.91 12.64
C ASP A 98 -1.64 29.88 12.48
N VAL A 99 -2.23 30.24 13.61
CA VAL A 99 -3.36 31.17 13.67
C VAL A 99 -2.91 32.58 13.27
N ALA A 100 -1.69 33.00 13.63
CA ALA A 100 -1.19 34.34 13.29
C ALA A 100 -1.02 34.52 11.77
N SER A 101 -0.61 33.45 11.08
CA SER A 101 -0.42 33.43 9.63
C SER A 101 -1.67 33.00 8.84
N ASN A 102 -2.84 32.88 9.48
CA ASN A 102 -4.12 32.44 8.88
C ASN A 102 -4.12 31.03 8.25
N PHE A 103 -3.26 30.12 8.72
CA PHE A 103 -3.27 28.70 8.36
C PHE A 103 -4.04 27.92 9.42
N ILE A 104 -5.37 27.92 9.30
CA ILE A 104 -6.29 27.42 10.35
C ILE A 104 -7.04 26.14 9.97
N TYR A 105 -7.07 25.77 8.68
CA TYR A 105 -7.80 24.59 8.23
C TYR A 105 -6.91 23.36 8.29
N GLN A 106 -6.95 22.67 9.43
CA GLN A 106 -6.03 21.59 9.78
C GLN A 106 -6.33 20.31 9.00
N PHE A 107 -5.29 19.67 8.46
CA PHE A 107 -5.41 18.29 7.99
C PHE A 107 -5.73 17.34 9.17
N PRO A 108 -6.46 16.23 8.93
CA PRO A 108 -6.91 15.34 10.01
C PRO A 108 -5.81 14.44 10.56
N VAL A 109 -4.58 14.60 10.07
CA VAL A 109 -3.38 13.87 10.51
C VAL A 109 -2.19 14.84 10.56
N CYS A 110 -1.10 14.43 11.20
CA CYS A 110 0.09 15.27 11.31
C CYS A 110 0.90 15.30 10.00
N SER A 111 1.87 16.22 9.91
CA SER A 111 2.77 16.36 8.75
C SER A 111 3.56 15.09 8.44
N ARG A 112 3.88 14.29 9.46
CA ARG A 112 4.52 12.97 9.28
C ARG A 112 3.59 11.99 8.58
N ASP A 113 2.38 11.83 9.10
CA ASP A 113 1.43 10.82 8.64
C ASP A 113 0.92 11.13 7.22
N ILE A 114 0.62 12.39 6.90
CA ILE A 114 0.22 12.76 5.54
C ILE A 114 1.33 12.42 4.53
N SER A 115 2.59 12.72 4.87
CA SER A 115 3.72 12.42 4.00
C SER A 115 3.97 10.91 3.87
N PHE A 116 3.77 10.16 4.96
CA PHE A 116 3.90 8.71 5.00
C PHE A 116 2.83 8.04 4.12
N TYR A 117 1.56 8.42 4.25
CA TYR A 117 0.47 7.84 3.44
C TYR A 117 0.56 8.24 1.96
N LEU A 118 0.97 9.48 1.65
CA LEU A 118 1.25 9.89 0.26
C LEU A 118 2.41 9.10 -0.34
N ALA A 119 3.50 8.93 0.40
CA ALA A 119 4.64 8.14 -0.05
C ALA A 119 4.29 6.65 -0.19
N MET A 120 3.44 6.09 0.68
CA MET A 120 2.89 4.74 0.53
C MET A 120 2.06 4.58 -0.74
N LEU A 121 1.28 5.60 -1.12
CA LEU A 121 0.53 5.59 -2.39
C LEU A 121 1.50 5.61 -3.58
N ILE A 122 2.49 6.51 -3.58
CA ILE A 122 3.53 6.59 -4.61
C ILE A 122 4.31 5.27 -4.71
N GLY A 123 4.75 4.72 -3.57
CA GLY A 123 5.45 3.44 -3.51
C GLY A 123 4.63 2.29 -4.07
N GLY A 124 3.30 2.31 -3.89
CA GLY A 124 2.38 1.36 -4.52
C GLY A 124 2.42 1.44 -6.05
N PHE A 125 2.38 2.65 -6.59
CA PHE A 125 2.54 2.86 -8.04
C PHE A 125 3.93 2.41 -8.53
N LEU A 126 4.98 2.68 -7.75
CA LEU A 126 6.33 2.20 -8.07
C LEU A 126 6.40 0.67 -8.11
N VAL A 127 5.69 -0.04 -7.23
CA VAL A 127 5.61 -1.51 -7.30
C VAL A 127 4.96 -1.96 -8.61
N VAL A 128 3.93 -1.27 -9.10
CA VAL A 128 3.30 -1.58 -10.41
C VAL A 128 4.27 -1.39 -11.57
N VAL A 129 5.12 -0.37 -11.52
CA VAL A 129 6.06 -0.02 -12.61
C VAL A 129 7.34 -0.87 -12.55
N LEU A 130 7.90 -1.09 -11.37
CA LEU A 130 9.24 -1.67 -11.17
C LEU A 130 9.22 -3.18 -10.91
N LYS A 131 8.10 -3.73 -10.47
CA LYS A 131 7.97 -5.15 -10.10
C LYS A 131 6.82 -5.82 -10.85
N LYS A 132 6.87 -7.15 -10.91
CA LYS A 132 5.72 -7.93 -11.33
C LYS A 132 4.65 -7.86 -10.24
N LYS A 133 3.40 -7.61 -10.63
CA LYS A 133 2.26 -7.36 -9.72
C LYS A 133 1.98 -8.54 -8.79
N ASP A 134 2.33 -9.74 -9.23
CA ASP A 134 2.12 -11.02 -8.58
C ASP A 134 3.35 -11.55 -7.85
N GLU A 135 4.42 -10.76 -7.78
CA GLU A 135 5.64 -11.13 -7.09
C GLU A 135 5.35 -11.44 -5.61
N THR A 136 5.92 -12.55 -5.14
CA THR A 136 5.83 -13.00 -3.74
C THR A 136 7.17 -12.89 -3.03
N LYS A 137 8.25 -12.59 -3.78
CA LYS A 137 9.58 -12.35 -3.25
C LYS A 137 9.61 -11.02 -2.49
N ILE A 138 9.69 -11.16 -1.18
CA ILE A 138 9.89 -10.05 -0.25
C ILE A 138 11.35 -9.58 -0.37
N PRO A 139 11.62 -8.27 -0.46
CA PRO A 139 12.98 -7.74 -0.42
C PRO A 139 13.69 -8.09 0.91
N ASP A 140 15.01 -7.92 0.94
CA ASP A 140 15.79 -8.11 2.17
C ASP A 140 15.41 -7.06 3.22
N ILE A 141 15.10 -7.51 4.44
CA ILE A 141 14.66 -6.69 5.58
C ILE A 141 15.59 -5.51 5.89
N ILE A 142 16.88 -5.61 5.53
CA ILE A 142 17.85 -4.52 5.72
C ILE A 142 17.38 -3.21 5.09
N TRP A 143 16.71 -3.27 3.92
CA TRP A 143 16.19 -2.08 3.26
C TRP A 143 15.01 -1.47 4.00
N LEU A 144 14.15 -2.30 4.60
CA LEU A 144 13.05 -1.81 5.43
C LEU A 144 13.58 -1.07 6.65
N ILE A 145 14.56 -1.67 7.34
CA ILE A 145 15.21 -1.08 8.51
C ILE A 145 15.83 0.25 8.12
N LEU A 146 16.62 0.28 7.04
CA LEU A 146 17.32 1.49 6.60
C LEU A 146 16.36 2.65 6.29
N PHE A 147 15.23 2.40 5.64
CA PHE A 147 14.26 3.44 5.27
C PHE A 147 13.37 3.88 6.45
N ILE A 148 13.06 2.99 7.39
CA ILE A 148 12.27 3.36 8.58
C ILE A 148 13.12 4.08 9.63
N THR A 149 14.42 3.79 9.69
CA THR A 149 15.34 4.30 10.73
C THR A 149 15.28 5.84 10.88
N PRO A 150 15.35 6.67 9.81
CA PRO A 150 15.27 8.12 9.95
C PRO A 150 14.01 8.60 10.68
N MET A 151 12.86 8.00 10.38
CA MET A 151 11.58 8.32 11.02
C MET A 151 11.54 7.84 12.48
N ALA A 152 12.09 6.65 12.76
CA ALA A 152 12.19 6.13 14.12
C ALA A 152 13.11 7.03 14.98
N VAL A 153 14.25 7.46 14.45
CA VAL A 153 15.17 8.37 15.14
C VAL A 153 14.51 9.72 15.41
N ASP A 154 13.86 10.33 14.42
CA ASP A 154 13.12 11.60 14.60
C ASP A 154 12.00 11.46 15.66
N GLY A 155 11.21 10.38 15.60
CA GLY A 155 10.14 10.11 16.56
C GLY A 155 10.64 9.88 17.98
N LEU A 156 11.69 9.05 18.15
CA LEU A 156 12.23 8.70 19.47
C LEU A 156 12.98 9.86 20.11
N THR A 157 13.80 10.58 19.36
CA THR A 157 14.53 11.75 19.89
C THR A 157 13.57 12.86 20.31
N GLN A 158 12.48 13.06 19.56
CA GLN A 158 11.40 13.97 19.97
C GLN A 158 10.67 13.47 21.23
N LEU A 159 10.41 12.16 21.36
CA LEU A 159 9.73 11.59 22.52
C LEU A 159 10.52 11.80 23.82
N PHE A 160 11.85 11.68 23.76
CA PHE A 160 12.75 11.90 24.91
C PHE A 160 13.14 13.37 25.12
N GLY A 161 12.59 14.31 24.35
CA GLY A 161 12.90 15.74 24.48
C GLY A 161 14.34 16.10 24.10
N LEU A 162 15.05 15.23 23.38
CA LEU A 162 16.43 15.46 22.95
C LEU A 162 16.51 16.47 21.80
N ARG A 163 15.42 16.64 21.06
CA ARG A 163 15.34 17.52 19.89
C ARG A 163 13.88 17.85 19.57
N GLU A 164 13.63 19.10 19.16
CA GLU A 164 12.37 19.44 18.50
C GLU A 164 12.36 18.97 17.04
N SER A 165 11.25 18.33 16.66
CA SER A 165 11.01 17.92 15.29
C SER A 165 10.19 19.00 14.59
N THR A 166 10.64 19.42 13.40
CA THR A 166 9.92 20.40 12.58
C THR A 166 9.07 19.69 11.53
N ASN A 167 8.07 20.36 10.98
CA ASN A 167 7.18 19.73 10.00
C ASN A 167 7.93 19.32 8.72
N GLU A 168 8.99 20.02 8.34
CA GLU A 168 9.85 19.68 7.21
C GLU A 168 10.56 18.33 7.44
N ILE A 169 11.11 18.12 8.63
CA ILE A 169 11.77 16.86 9.00
C ILE A 169 10.76 15.72 9.05
N ARG A 170 9.57 15.98 9.61
CA ARG A 170 8.47 15.01 9.65
C ARG A 170 8.05 14.58 8.24
N ILE A 171 7.96 15.52 7.30
CA ILE A 171 7.62 15.24 5.90
C ILE A 171 8.70 14.37 5.24
N VAL A 172 9.97 14.74 5.40
CA VAL A 172 11.09 14.02 4.80
C VAL A 172 11.19 12.60 5.36
N THR A 173 11.22 12.46 6.68
CA THR A 173 11.37 11.15 7.33
C THR A 173 10.14 10.27 7.14
N GLY A 174 8.93 10.84 7.21
CA GLY A 174 7.69 10.13 6.91
C GLY A 174 7.63 9.66 5.46
N SER A 175 8.07 10.48 4.50
CA SER A 175 8.12 10.09 3.09
C SER A 175 9.09 8.94 2.82
N ILE A 176 10.30 8.99 3.41
CA ILE A 176 11.30 7.91 3.28
C ILE A 176 10.74 6.61 3.87
N ALA A 177 10.14 6.65 5.06
CA ALA A 177 9.56 5.47 5.64
C ALA A 177 8.35 4.94 4.85
N GLY A 178 7.49 5.83 4.35
CA GLY A 178 6.26 5.46 3.63
C GLY A 178 6.51 4.82 2.28
N ILE A 179 7.50 5.29 1.51
CA ILE A 179 7.74 4.82 0.14
C ILE A 179 8.15 3.34 0.08
N ILE A 180 8.80 2.83 1.12
CA ILE A 180 9.31 1.46 1.15
C ILE A 180 8.24 0.44 1.54
N ILE A 181 7.21 0.81 2.32
CA ILE A 181 6.19 -0.09 2.86
C ILE A 181 5.50 -0.96 1.79
N PRO A 182 5.07 -0.42 0.63
CA PRO A 182 4.33 -1.20 -0.37
C PRO A 182 5.17 -2.33 -0.98
N PHE A 183 6.49 -2.15 -1.06
CA PHE A 183 7.43 -3.16 -1.55
C PHE A 183 7.49 -4.41 -0.65
N TYR A 184 7.01 -4.32 0.59
CA TYR A 184 6.90 -5.43 1.52
C TYR A 184 5.45 -5.90 1.67
N MET A 185 4.50 -4.98 1.86
CA MET A 185 3.11 -5.38 2.10
C MET A 185 2.51 -6.15 0.93
N ILE A 186 2.70 -5.66 -0.31
CA ILE A 186 2.12 -6.31 -1.50
C ILE A 186 2.62 -7.75 -1.66
N PRO A 187 3.95 -8.04 -1.71
CA PRO A 187 4.42 -9.42 -1.83
C PRO A 187 4.09 -10.30 -0.63
N ILE A 188 4.02 -9.75 0.60
CA ILE A 188 3.56 -10.49 1.78
C ILE A 188 2.11 -10.94 1.60
N ILE A 189 1.21 -10.03 1.21
CA ILE A 189 -0.20 -10.35 0.98
C ILE A 189 -0.34 -11.36 -0.16
N ASN A 190 0.37 -11.16 -1.28
CA ASN A 190 0.40 -12.11 -2.38
C ASN A 190 0.85 -13.50 -1.91
N ARG A 191 1.89 -13.57 -1.07
CA ARG A 191 2.40 -14.83 -0.51
C ARG A 191 1.35 -15.50 0.38
N LEU A 192 0.69 -14.76 1.27
CA LEU A 192 -0.35 -15.29 2.16
C LEU A 192 -1.54 -15.85 1.37
N ILE A 193 -2.02 -15.12 0.36
CA ILE A 193 -3.08 -15.58 -0.54
C ILE A 193 -2.64 -16.88 -1.24
N SER A 194 -1.42 -16.91 -1.80
CA SER A 194 -0.90 -18.09 -2.50
C SER A 194 -0.76 -19.34 -1.61
N VAL A 195 -0.45 -19.16 -0.32
CA VAL A 195 -0.39 -20.26 0.65
C VAL A 195 -1.79 -20.75 1.00
N GLY A 196 -2.73 -19.83 1.25
CA GLY A 196 -4.12 -20.15 1.53
C GLY A 196 -4.78 -20.96 0.41
N GLU A 197 -4.50 -20.60 -0.84
CA GLU A 197 -5.02 -21.33 -2.00
C GLU A 197 -4.42 -22.74 -2.15
N ARG A 198 -3.12 -22.89 -1.90
CA ARG A 198 -2.46 -24.21 -1.91
C ARG A 198 -3.04 -25.14 -0.85
N ASN A 199 -3.29 -24.63 0.36
CA ASN A 199 -3.85 -25.42 1.45
C ASN A 199 -5.30 -25.84 1.18
N LYS A 200 -6.10 -25.00 0.51
CA LYS A 200 -7.48 -25.36 0.11
C LYS A 200 -7.49 -26.50 -0.90
N ARG A 201 -6.57 -26.51 -1.86
CA ARG A 201 -6.43 -27.60 -2.85
C ARG A 201 -6.08 -28.92 -2.19
N LYS A 202 -5.09 -28.93 -1.29
CA LYS A 202 -4.69 -30.13 -0.53
C LYS A 202 -5.79 -30.76 0.34
N LYS A 203 -6.85 -30.01 0.68
CA LYS A 203 -8.00 -30.53 1.43
C LYS A 203 -9.13 -31.04 0.53
N ALA A 204 -9.08 -30.69 -0.75
CA ALA A 204 -10.08 -31.10 -1.75
C ALA A 204 -9.66 -32.37 -2.51
N ASP A 205 -8.38 -32.73 -2.44
CA ASP A 205 -7.79 -33.98 -2.92
C ASP A 205 -7.77 -35.03 -1.79
#